data_AF-A0A173R5L7-F1
#
_entry.id   AF-A0A173R5L7-F1
#
_cell.length_a   1.000
_cell.length_b   1.000
_cell.length_c   1.000
_cell.angle_alpha   90.00
_cell.angle_beta   90.00
_cell.angle_gamma   90.00
#
_symmetry.space_group_name_H-M   'P 1'
#
loop_
_entity.id
_entity.type
_entity.pdbx_description
1 polymer ?
#
loop_
_entity_poly.entity_id
_entity_poly.type
_entity_poly.pdbx_seq_one_letter_code
_entity_poly.pdbx_strand_id
1 'polypeptide(L)'
;MQNRYQNDWTERSLFYNCRMFTEGFYHGQSYGELEPCIHIGILDFNLMRSQGFHHHIKLLDIKTGEEYNDKLQFHVVQLKKLENAAKEEKETELYYWAKLLAAKDWKEVDDTIKGNPYREAVKDEMYKMSQDERERYLYLREEMAYSDEISRMKTAREEGLEEGRKEGRKEGKQLFLQCIRLKKQGFSKEKIAEECQVDIPEVEEILKEIEDL
;
A
#
# COMPACT_ATOMS: atom_id res chain seq x y z
N MET A 1 -6.59 -0.95 10.33
CA MET A 1 -5.26 -1.35 9.84
C MET A 1 -5.41 -1.79 8.40
N GLN A 2 -4.51 -1.35 7.51
CA GLN A 2 -4.55 -1.74 6.10
C GLN A 2 -3.35 -2.64 5.78
N ASN A 3 -3.65 -3.86 5.32
CA ASN A 3 -2.64 -4.89 5.09
C ASN A 3 -2.15 -4.98 3.65
N ARG A 4 -2.94 -4.48 2.70
CA ARG A 4 -2.58 -4.46 1.27
C ARG A 4 -2.40 -3.03 0.80
N TYR A 5 -1.34 -2.81 0.03
CA TYR A 5 -1.12 -1.56 -0.67
C TYR A 5 -2.28 -1.28 -1.64
N GLN A 6 -2.66 -0.01 -1.75
CA GLN A 6 -3.64 0.50 -2.69
C GLN A 6 -3.13 1.84 -3.19
N ASN A 7 -3.17 2.04 -4.50
CA ASN A 7 -2.61 3.23 -5.15
C ASN A 7 -3.26 4.53 -4.66
N ASP A 8 -4.53 4.47 -4.29
CA ASP A 8 -5.37 5.61 -3.85
C ASP A 8 -5.48 5.72 -2.32
N TRP A 9 -4.55 5.12 -1.56
CA TRP A 9 -4.58 5.16 -0.10
C TRP A 9 -4.61 6.59 0.45
N THR A 10 -3.85 7.51 -0.16
CA THR A 10 -3.78 8.91 0.25
C THR A 10 -5.11 9.63 0.05
N GLU A 11 -5.74 9.42 -1.11
CA GLU A 11 -7.04 9.97 -1.49
C GLU A 11 -8.13 9.45 -0.57
N ARG A 12 -8.09 8.16 -0.25
CA ARG A 12 -9.04 7.53 0.68
C ARG A 12 -8.87 8.07 2.11
N SER A 13 -7.63 8.20 2.58
CA SER A 13 -7.34 8.78 3.90
C SER A 13 -7.86 10.22 4.00
N LEU A 14 -7.63 11.03 2.96
CA LEU A 14 -8.15 12.40 2.86
C LEU A 14 -9.68 12.42 2.87
N PHE A 15 -10.32 11.56 2.06
CA PHE A 15 -11.77 11.47 2.00
C PHE A 15 -12.39 11.13 3.37
N TYR A 16 -11.86 10.14 4.07
CA TYR A 16 -12.34 9.77 5.40
C TYR A 16 -12.16 10.88 6.43
N ASN A 17 -10.97 11.49 6.47
CA ASN A 17 -10.70 12.55 7.43
C ASN A 17 -11.58 13.78 7.18
N CYS A 18 -11.77 14.19 5.91
CA CYS A 18 -12.67 15.29 5.57
C CYS A 18 -14.13 14.96 5.91
N ARG A 19 -14.60 13.73 5.63
CA ARG A 19 -15.97 13.32 5.95
C ARG A 19 -16.21 13.33 7.46
N MET A 20 -15.29 12.75 8.23
CA MET A 20 -15.34 12.76 9.69
C MET A 20 -15.20 14.16 10.30
N PHE A 21 -14.38 15.03 9.71
CA PHE A 21 -14.20 16.40 10.20
C PHE A 21 -15.49 17.22 10.14
N THR A 22 -16.40 16.88 9.22
CA THR A 22 -17.73 17.49 9.13
C THR A 22 -18.79 16.75 9.95
N GLU A 23 -18.47 15.58 10.48
CA GLU A 23 -19.40 14.75 11.23
C GLU A 23 -19.68 15.37 12.60
N GLY A 24 -20.96 15.53 12.95
CA GLY A 24 -21.38 16.21 14.18
C GLY A 24 -21.55 17.73 14.06
N PHE A 25 -21.11 18.35 12.96
CA PHE A 25 -21.39 19.77 12.70
C PHE A 25 -22.86 19.96 12.29
N TYR A 26 -23.57 20.87 12.98
CA TYR A 26 -24.97 21.17 12.68
C TYR A 26 -25.17 22.61 12.22
N HIS A 27 -26.31 22.83 11.54
CA HIS A 27 -26.63 24.14 10.98
C HIS A 27 -26.71 25.23 12.07
N GLY A 28 -25.93 26.29 11.92
CA GLY A 28 -25.85 27.40 12.87
C GLY A 28 -24.77 27.25 13.94
N GLN A 29 -24.03 26.14 13.98
CA GLN A 29 -22.86 25.99 14.86
C GLN A 29 -21.71 26.91 14.42
N SER A 30 -20.94 27.42 15.38
CA SER A 30 -19.75 28.23 15.10
C SER A 30 -18.61 27.36 14.56
N TYR A 31 -17.97 27.78 13.47
CA TYR A 31 -16.79 27.07 12.94
C TYR A 31 -15.60 27.05 13.91
N GLY A 32 -15.55 27.96 14.89
CA GLY A 32 -14.51 27.95 15.94
C GLY A 32 -14.61 26.74 16.87
N GLU A 33 -15.79 26.10 16.96
CA GLU A 33 -16.07 24.95 17.81
C GLU A 33 -15.76 23.61 17.14
N LEU A 34 -15.32 23.61 15.87
CA LEU A 34 -14.93 22.38 15.19
C LEU A 34 -13.83 21.67 15.97
N GLU A 35 -14.03 20.41 16.30
CA GLU A 35 -13.03 19.62 17.01
C GLU A 35 -11.89 19.20 16.05
N PRO A 36 -10.66 19.01 16.57
CA PRO A 36 -9.60 18.40 15.77
C PRO A 36 -9.98 17.00 15.30
N CYS A 37 -9.80 16.72 14.01
CA CYS A 37 -9.97 15.40 13.42
C CYS A 37 -8.60 14.82 13.04
N ILE A 38 -8.16 13.82 13.80
CA ILE A 38 -6.86 13.16 13.62
C ILE A 38 -7.09 11.82 12.93
N HIS A 39 -6.59 11.68 11.70
CA HIS A 39 -6.61 10.40 11.00
C HIS A 39 -5.36 9.59 11.32
N ILE A 40 -5.53 8.37 11.85
CA ILE A 40 -4.43 7.46 12.17
C ILE A 40 -4.45 6.27 11.20
N GLY A 41 -3.52 6.28 10.24
CA GLY A 41 -3.30 5.19 9.29
C GLY A 41 -2.23 4.21 9.78
N ILE A 42 -2.63 3.01 10.17
CA ILE A 42 -1.71 1.91 10.52
C ILE A 42 -1.59 0.97 9.32
N LEU A 43 -0.39 0.90 8.73
CA LEU A 43 -0.12 0.27 7.43
C LEU A 43 0.90 -0.86 7.55
N ASP A 44 0.59 -2.01 6.96
CA ASP A 44 1.56 -3.10 6.76
C ASP A 44 2.31 -2.97 5.40
N PHE A 45 2.52 -1.74 4.93
CA PHE A 45 3.28 -1.45 3.72
C PHE A 45 3.93 -0.08 3.80
N ASN A 46 4.87 0.17 2.88
CA ASN A 46 5.60 1.42 2.79
C ASN A 46 4.88 2.38 1.84
N LEU A 47 4.19 3.37 2.41
CA LEU A 47 3.57 4.48 1.68
C LEU A 47 4.56 5.63 1.45
N MET A 48 5.23 6.06 2.52
CA MET A 48 6.13 7.21 2.51
C MET A 48 7.54 6.78 2.09
N ARG A 49 8.31 7.67 1.47
CA ARG A 49 9.71 7.37 1.09
C ARG A 49 10.71 7.53 2.22
N SER A 50 10.38 8.34 3.21
CA SER A 50 11.21 8.58 4.40
C SER A 50 11.41 7.31 5.22
N GLN A 51 12.54 7.21 5.92
CA GLN A 51 12.97 6.00 6.61
C GLN A 51 12.19 5.71 7.91
N GLY A 52 11.69 6.75 8.59
CA GLY A 52 10.95 6.60 9.84
C GLY A 52 9.69 5.76 9.70
N PHE A 53 9.32 5.05 10.76
CA PHE A 53 8.11 4.25 10.81
C PHE A 53 6.86 5.10 11.10
N HIS A 54 7.02 6.26 11.74
CA HIS A 54 5.93 7.19 12.05
C HIS A 54 6.09 8.50 11.26
N HIS A 55 4.99 8.98 10.70
CA HIS A 55 4.90 10.28 10.04
C HIS A 55 3.74 11.08 10.60
N HIS A 56 4.02 12.32 10.98
CA HIS A 56 3.03 13.33 11.34
C HIS A 56 2.90 14.31 10.18
N ILE A 57 1.71 14.46 9.65
CA ILE A 57 1.44 15.26 8.45
C ILE A 57 0.38 16.31 8.81
N LYS A 58 0.68 17.56 8.45
CA LYS A 58 -0.11 18.75 8.76
C LYS A 58 -0.27 19.65 7.52
N LEU A 59 -1.21 20.60 7.60
CA LEU A 59 -1.38 21.67 6.62
C LEU A 59 -0.46 22.85 6.96
N LEU A 60 0.44 23.17 6.04
CA LEU A 60 1.47 24.20 6.22
C LEU A 60 1.50 25.14 5.02
N ASP A 61 1.86 26.41 5.25
CA ASP A 61 2.29 27.30 4.17
C ASP A 61 3.62 26.81 3.59
N ILE A 62 3.69 26.68 2.26
CA ILE A 62 4.85 26.08 1.57
C ILE A 62 6.11 26.96 1.66
N LYS A 63 5.96 28.29 1.72
CA LYS A 63 7.09 29.23 1.72
C LYS A 63 7.63 29.45 3.12
N THR A 64 6.76 29.59 4.11
CA THR A 64 7.15 29.93 5.49
C THR A 64 7.27 28.71 6.39
N GLY A 65 6.60 27.60 6.03
CA GLY A 65 6.46 26.44 6.91
C GLY A 65 5.49 26.68 8.07
N GLU A 66 4.77 27.81 8.07
CA GLU A 66 3.81 28.16 9.11
C GLU A 66 2.63 27.19 9.09
N GLU A 67 2.25 26.68 10.26
CA GLU A 67 1.09 25.81 10.40
C GLU A 67 -0.19 26.60 10.20
N TYR A 68 -0.98 26.19 9.20
CA TYR A 68 -2.23 26.88 8.87
C TYR A 68 -3.27 26.69 9.97
N ASN A 69 -3.39 25.46 10.47
CA ASN A 69 -4.24 25.07 11.61
C ASN A 69 -3.86 23.66 12.09
N ASP A 70 -4.18 23.33 13.34
CA ASP A 70 -3.90 22.03 13.97
C ASP A 70 -5.11 21.08 13.98
N LYS A 71 -6.28 21.48 13.49
CA LYS A 71 -7.51 20.66 13.52
C LYS A 71 -7.50 19.51 12.52
N LEU A 72 -6.66 19.54 11.48
CA LEU A 72 -6.63 18.52 10.43
C LEU A 72 -5.24 17.89 10.36
N GLN A 73 -5.12 16.65 10.85
CA GLN A 73 -3.84 15.98 11.01
C GLN A 73 -3.91 14.53 10.55
N PHE A 74 -2.80 14.04 9.99
CA PHE A 74 -2.62 12.61 9.69
C PHE A 74 -1.40 12.06 10.43
N HIS A 75 -1.59 10.90 11.04
CA HIS A 75 -0.52 10.07 11.58
C HIS A 75 -0.46 8.79 10.75
N VAL A 76 0.69 8.53 10.12
CA VAL A 76 0.91 7.30 9.35
C VAL A 76 1.97 6.47 10.04
N VAL A 77 1.59 5.26 10.47
CA VAL A 77 2.46 4.29 11.12
C VAL A 77 2.69 3.11 10.16
N GLN A 78 3.92 2.94 9.68
CA GLN A 78 4.32 1.91 8.71
C GLN A 78 5.06 0.79 9.42
N LEU A 79 4.36 -0.31 9.66
CA LEU A 79 4.85 -1.44 10.47
C LEU A 79 6.13 -2.07 9.88
N LYS A 80 6.24 -2.13 8.55
CA LYS A 80 7.43 -2.65 7.84
C LYS A 80 8.71 -1.85 8.04
N LYS A 81 8.64 -0.67 8.66
CA LYS A 81 9.81 0.18 8.95
C LYS A 81 10.21 0.22 10.42
N LEU A 82 9.57 -0.58 11.27
CA LEU A 82 9.91 -0.61 12.70
C LEU A 82 11.38 -0.96 12.94
N GLU A 83 11.97 -1.84 12.14
CA GLU A 83 13.39 -2.19 12.28
C GLU A 83 14.33 -0.97 12.10
N ASN A 84 13.93 -0.03 11.24
CA ASN A 84 14.64 1.22 10.94
C ASN A 84 14.47 2.30 12.02
N ALA A 85 13.64 2.08 13.04
CA ALA A 85 13.43 3.05 14.11
C ALA A 85 14.75 3.34 14.85
N ALA A 86 14.97 4.61 15.18
CA ALA A 86 16.10 5.04 15.98
C ALA A 86 16.05 4.40 17.38
N LYS A 87 17.19 4.36 18.08
CA LYS A 87 17.26 3.71 19.39
C LYS A 87 16.30 4.36 20.40
N GLU A 88 16.19 5.68 20.34
CA GLU A 88 15.31 6.47 21.19
C GLU A 88 13.83 6.22 20.87
N GLU A 89 13.50 6.04 19.58
CA GLU A 89 12.13 5.72 19.16
C GLU A 89 11.68 4.34 19.66
N LYS A 90 12.61 3.37 19.75
CA LYS A 90 12.33 2.00 20.22
C LYS A 90 11.89 1.94 21.68
N GLU A 91 12.22 2.97 22.46
CA GLU A 91 11.82 3.09 23.87
C GLU A 91 10.46 3.79 24.03
N THR A 92 9.81 4.22 22.94
CA THR A 92 8.52 4.90 23.00
C THR A 92 7.35 3.93 23.08
N GLU A 93 6.25 4.36 23.72
CA GLU A 93 4.99 3.59 23.71
C GLU A 93 4.47 3.37 22.28
N LEU A 94 4.62 4.35 21.39
CA LEU A 94 4.18 4.21 20.00
C LEU A 94 4.90 3.04 19.29
N TYR A 95 6.21 2.93 19.47
CA TYR A 95 6.96 1.81 18.91
C TYR A 95 6.52 0.48 19.51
N TYR A 96 6.29 0.44 20.82
CA TYR A 96 5.77 -0.74 21.49
C TYR A 96 4.42 -1.20 20.90
N TRP A 97 3.46 -0.29 20.76
CA TRP A 97 2.14 -0.59 20.18
C TRP A 97 2.24 -1.01 18.72
N ALA A 98 3.09 -0.33 17.94
CA ALA A 98 3.31 -0.70 16.56
C ALA A 98 3.96 -2.09 16.44
N LYS A 99 4.92 -2.43 17.31
CA LYS A 99 5.54 -3.77 17.36
C LYS A 99 4.52 -4.85 17.73
N LEU A 100 3.66 -4.58 18.71
CA LEU A 100 2.58 -5.49 19.10
C LEU A 100 1.62 -5.75 17.93
N LEU A 101 1.24 -4.70 17.20
CA LEU A 101 0.36 -4.79 16.03
C LEU A 101 1.03 -5.44 14.81
N ALA A 102 2.36 -5.40 14.72
CA ALA A 102 3.15 -6.04 13.68
C ALA A 102 3.50 -7.51 13.99
N ALA A 103 3.17 -7.99 15.19
CA ALA A 103 3.51 -9.34 15.64
C ALA A 103 2.88 -10.40 14.72
N LYS A 104 3.67 -11.40 14.33
CA LYS A 104 3.24 -12.46 13.41
C LYS A 104 2.61 -13.64 14.13
N ASP A 105 2.92 -13.82 15.40
CA ASP A 105 2.40 -14.90 16.22
C ASP A 105 2.20 -14.48 17.68
N TRP A 106 1.50 -15.35 18.42
CA TRP A 106 1.21 -15.13 19.84
C TRP A 106 2.46 -15.15 20.73
N LYS A 107 3.56 -15.74 20.27
CA LYS A 107 4.81 -15.75 21.03
C LYS A 107 5.46 -14.37 20.99
N GLU A 108 5.50 -13.72 19.83
CA GLU A 108 5.96 -12.34 19.68
C GLU A 108 5.10 -11.36 20.48
N VAL A 109 3.78 -11.59 20.52
CA VAL A 109 2.85 -10.84 21.40
C VAL A 109 3.25 -11.02 22.86
N ASP A 110 3.39 -12.26 23.32
CA ASP A 110 3.72 -12.58 24.71
C ASP A 110 5.08 -12.01 25.14
N ASP A 111 6.10 -12.13 24.30
CA ASP A 111 7.42 -11.57 24.55
C ASP A 111 7.39 -10.04 24.61
N THR A 112 6.48 -9.40 23.88
CA THR A 112 6.34 -7.94 23.84
C THR A 112 5.60 -7.40 25.07
N ILE A 113 4.49 -8.03 25.50
CA ILE A 113 3.65 -7.54 26.61
C ILE A 113 4.22 -7.85 28.01
N LYS A 114 5.08 -8.87 28.14
CA LYS A 114 5.49 -9.44 29.42
C LYS A 114 6.13 -8.41 30.35
N GLY A 115 5.71 -8.43 31.62
CA GLY A 115 6.33 -7.62 32.68
C GLY A 115 5.75 -6.22 32.83
N ASN A 116 4.62 -5.93 32.16
CA ASN A 116 3.85 -4.71 32.38
C ASN A 116 2.35 -5.05 32.53
N PRO A 117 1.75 -4.81 33.71
CA PRO A 117 0.36 -5.18 34.00
C PRO A 117 -0.68 -4.54 33.06
N TYR A 118 -0.43 -3.32 32.58
CA TYR A 118 -1.34 -2.65 31.63
C TYR A 118 -1.31 -3.31 30.26
N ARG A 119 -0.13 -3.80 29.85
CA ARG A 119 0.08 -4.46 28.56
C ARG A 119 -0.42 -5.90 28.56
N GLU A 120 -0.36 -6.58 29.69
CA GLU A 120 -0.94 -7.91 29.85
C GLU A 120 -2.48 -7.87 29.74
N ALA A 121 -3.14 -6.84 30.28
CA ALA A 121 -4.59 -6.66 30.14
C ALA A 121 -5.05 -6.49 28.67
N VAL A 122 -4.18 -6.00 27.79
CA VAL A 122 -4.46 -5.85 26.36
C VAL A 122 -4.59 -7.20 25.68
N LYS A 123 -3.83 -8.21 26.10
CA LYS A 123 -3.82 -9.54 25.48
C LYS A 123 -5.21 -10.16 25.48
N ASP A 124 -5.89 -10.10 26.62
CA ASP A 124 -7.24 -10.66 26.77
C ASP A 124 -8.24 -9.93 25.88
N GLU A 125 -8.09 -8.60 25.74
CA GLU A 125 -8.96 -7.80 24.88
C GLU A 125 -8.69 -8.04 23.39
N MET A 126 -7.42 -8.18 22.99
CA MET A 126 -7.05 -8.60 21.63
C MET A 126 -7.63 -9.97 21.29
N TYR A 127 -7.59 -10.91 22.25
CA TYR A 127 -8.17 -12.24 22.08
C TYR A 127 -9.69 -12.16 21.88
N LYS A 128 -10.40 -11.38 22.68
CA LYS A 128 -11.85 -11.14 22.51
C LYS A 128 -12.18 -10.44 21.19
N MET A 129 -11.46 -9.38 20.83
CA MET A 129 -11.67 -8.65 19.57
C MET A 129 -11.43 -9.53 18.34
N SER A 130 -10.50 -10.49 18.43
CA SER A 130 -10.28 -11.48 17.36
C SER A 130 -11.43 -12.48 17.22
N GLN A 131 -12.23 -12.68 18.27
CA GLN A 131 -13.38 -13.57 18.27
C GLN A 131 -14.69 -12.87 17.89
N ASP A 132 -14.78 -11.57 18.15
CA ASP A 132 -15.98 -10.74 17.92
C ASP A 132 -15.79 -9.73 16.77
N GLU A 133 -15.20 -10.21 15.67
CA GLU A 133 -14.86 -9.42 14.49
C GLU A 133 -16.09 -8.90 13.71
N ARG A 134 -17.29 -9.40 14.06
CA ARG A 134 -18.53 -9.14 13.31
C ARG A 134 -19.22 -7.84 13.69
N GLU A 135 -19.36 -7.49 14.97
CA GLU A 135 -20.28 -6.40 15.36
C GLU A 135 -19.68 -5.00 15.21
N ARG A 136 -18.42 -4.77 15.57
CA ARG A 136 -17.77 -3.45 15.44
C ARG A 136 -17.50 -3.06 13.97
N TYR A 137 -17.49 -4.06 13.10
CA TYR A 137 -17.14 -3.95 11.69
C TYR A 137 -18.37 -3.71 10.80
N LEU A 138 -19.60 -3.99 11.27
CA LEU A 138 -20.82 -3.87 10.48
C LEU A 138 -21.30 -2.44 10.23
N TYR A 139 -21.14 -1.52 11.19
CA TYR A 139 -21.76 -0.18 11.11
C TYR A 139 -20.96 0.82 10.24
N LEU A 140 -19.65 0.68 10.15
CA LEU A 140 -18.80 1.52 9.27
C LEU A 140 -18.61 0.91 7.86
N ARG A 141 -18.93 -0.38 7.66
CA ARG A 141 -18.54 -1.10 6.43
C ARG A 141 -19.45 -0.93 5.24
N GLU A 142 -20.78 -0.88 5.37
CA GLU A 142 -21.61 -1.08 4.17
C GLU A 142 -21.38 0.00 3.11
N GLU A 143 -21.23 1.27 3.52
CA GLU A 143 -21.00 2.37 2.59
C GLU A 143 -19.55 2.43 2.07
N MET A 144 -18.57 2.12 2.94
CA MET A 144 -17.13 2.28 2.62
C MET A 144 -16.51 1.02 2.00
N ALA A 145 -16.98 -0.18 2.34
CA ALA A 145 -16.44 -1.45 1.87
C ALA A 145 -16.62 -1.63 0.36
N TYR A 146 -17.66 -1.06 -0.23
CA TYR A 146 -17.88 -1.11 -1.68
C TYR A 146 -16.81 -0.29 -2.43
N SER A 147 -16.57 0.94 -2.00
CA SER A 147 -15.50 1.78 -2.58
C SER A 147 -14.11 1.17 -2.35
N ASP A 148 -13.88 0.58 -1.18
CA ASP A 148 -12.65 -0.15 -0.87
C ASP A 148 -12.45 -1.37 -1.77
N GLU A 149 -13.51 -2.12 -2.06
CA GLU A 149 -13.45 -3.26 -2.97
C GLU A 149 -13.16 -2.82 -4.40
N ILE A 150 -13.78 -1.73 -4.86
CA ILE A 150 -13.46 -1.13 -6.18
C ILE A 150 -11.98 -0.74 -6.24
N SER A 151 -11.46 -0.06 -5.21
CA SER A 151 -10.04 0.32 -5.14
C SER A 151 -9.12 -0.90 -5.15
N ARG A 152 -9.44 -1.95 -4.36
CA ARG A 152 -8.70 -3.22 -4.36
C ARG A 152 -8.65 -3.84 -5.75
N MET A 153 -9.80 -3.97 -6.39
CA MET A 153 -9.93 -4.59 -7.72
C MET A 153 -9.20 -3.78 -8.79
N LYS A 154 -9.28 -2.45 -8.72
CA LYS A 154 -8.55 -1.56 -9.63
C LYS A 154 -7.03 -1.72 -9.47
N THR A 155 -6.54 -1.68 -8.23
CA THR A 155 -5.10 -1.85 -7.94
C THR A 155 -4.60 -3.20 -8.44
N ALA A 156 -5.32 -4.29 -8.14
CA ALA A 156 -4.95 -5.63 -8.59
C ALA A 156 -4.92 -5.75 -10.12
N ARG A 157 -5.85 -5.08 -10.82
CA ARG A 157 -5.87 -5.03 -12.28
C ARG A 157 -4.68 -4.26 -12.85
N GLU A 158 -4.34 -3.11 -12.26
CA GLU A 158 -3.20 -2.30 -12.69
C GLU A 158 -1.86 -3.04 -12.47
N GLU A 159 -1.69 -3.70 -11.32
CA GLU A 159 -0.53 -4.54 -11.04
C GLU A 159 -0.41 -5.70 -12.04
N GLY A 160 -1.51 -6.41 -12.32
CA GLY A 160 -1.52 -7.49 -13.30
C GLY A 160 -1.21 -7.04 -14.72
N LEU A 161 -1.68 -5.86 -15.14
CA LEU A 161 -1.34 -5.28 -16.45
C LEU A 161 0.14 -4.90 -16.55
N GLU A 162 0.71 -4.32 -15.49
CA GLU A 162 2.12 -3.94 -15.47
C GLU A 162 3.04 -5.17 -15.45
N GLU A 163 2.68 -6.22 -14.71
CA GLU A 163 3.37 -7.50 -14.73
C GLU A 163 3.32 -8.15 -16.11
N GLY A 164 2.13 -8.26 -16.72
CA GLY A 164 1.97 -8.82 -18.07
C GLY A 164 2.74 -8.04 -19.14
N ARG A 165 2.79 -6.70 -19.02
CA ARG A 165 3.61 -5.86 -19.93
C ARG A 165 5.11 -6.09 -19.75
N LYS A 166 5.58 -6.28 -18.51
CA LYS A 166 6.99 -6.60 -18.23
C LYS A 166 7.38 -7.98 -18.75
N GLU A 167 6.50 -8.97 -18.57
CA GLU A 167 6.69 -10.33 -19.05
C GLU A 167 6.71 -10.37 -20.58
N GLY A 168 5.69 -9.81 -21.25
CA GLY A 168 5.64 -9.75 -22.72
C GLY A 168 6.83 -9.01 -23.35
N ARG A 169 7.36 -7.98 -22.68
CA ARG A 169 8.62 -7.33 -23.11
C ARG A 169 9.84 -8.23 -23.01
N LYS A 170 9.93 -9.08 -21.99
CA LYS A 170 11.03 -10.04 -21.84
C LYS A 170 10.91 -11.16 -22.87
N GLU A 171 9.73 -11.72 -23.04
CA GLU A 171 9.45 -12.77 -24.02
C GLU A 171 9.71 -12.26 -25.44
N GLY A 172 9.17 -11.09 -25.81
CA GLY A 172 9.42 -10.48 -27.12
C GLY A 172 10.91 -10.22 -27.38
N LYS A 173 11.68 -9.79 -26.36
CA LYS A 173 13.14 -9.63 -26.48
C LYS A 173 13.85 -10.97 -26.68
N GLN A 174 13.42 -12.04 -26.00
CA GLN A 174 14.00 -13.37 -26.18
C GLN A 174 13.70 -13.92 -27.56
N LEU A 175 12.45 -13.81 -28.01
CA LEU A 175 12.00 -14.19 -29.35
C LEU A 175 12.79 -13.44 -30.43
N PHE A 176 12.92 -12.12 -30.31
CA PHE A 176 13.71 -11.28 -31.21
C PHE A 176 15.17 -11.76 -31.33
N LEU A 177 15.83 -12.02 -30.20
CA LEU A 177 17.20 -12.53 -30.17
C LEU A 177 17.33 -13.95 -30.77
N GLN A 178 16.32 -14.80 -30.60
CA GLN A 178 16.28 -16.14 -31.18
C GLN A 178 16.10 -16.08 -32.70
N CYS A 179 15.16 -15.28 -33.20
CA CYS A 179 14.96 -15.03 -34.63
C CYS A 179 16.24 -14.51 -35.30
N ILE A 180 16.93 -13.54 -34.69
CA ILE A 180 18.22 -13.03 -35.19
C ILE A 180 19.26 -14.14 -35.31
N ARG A 181 19.38 -14.98 -34.27
CA ARG A 181 20.38 -16.05 -34.22
C ARG A 181 20.15 -17.07 -35.33
N LEU A 182 18.91 -17.51 -35.50
CA LEU A 182 18.54 -18.48 -36.53
C LEU A 182 18.68 -17.90 -37.93
N LYS A 183 18.31 -16.63 -38.13
CA LYS A 183 18.52 -15.93 -39.40
C LYS A 183 20.01 -15.86 -39.77
N LYS A 184 20.89 -15.53 -38.82
CA LYS A 184 22.35 -15.51 -39.02
C LYS A 184 22.93 -16.90 -39.34
N GLN A 185 22.31 -17.97 -38.86
CA GLN A 185 22.67 -19.35 -39.19
C GLN A 185 22.17 -19.80 -40.58
N GLY A 186 21.44 -18.94 -41.30
CA GLY A 186 20.96 -19.20 -42.66
C GLY A 186 19.64 -19.96 -42.75
N PHE A 187 18.89 -20.08 -41.65
CA PHE A 187 17.58 -20.73 -41.67
C PHE A 187 16.55 -19.92 -42.48
N SER A 188 15.65 -20.63 -43.17
CA SER A 188 14.53 -20.02 -43.88
C SER A 188 13.47 -19.50 -42.90
N LYS A 189 12.60 -18.60 -43.35
CA LYS A 189 11.55 -18.00 -42.51
C LYS A 189 10.62 -19.07 -41.92
N GLU A 190 10.28 -20.08 -42.71
CA GLU A 190 9.43 -21.20 -42.32
C GLU A 190 10.06 -22.00 -41.18
N LYS A 191 11.36 -22.25 -41.25
CA LYS A 191 12.09 -22.99 -40.21
C LYS A 191 12.31 -22.16 -38.94
N ILE A 192 12.46 -20.85 -39.07
CA ILE A 192 12.51 -19.94 -37.92
C ILE A 192 11.17 -19.91 -37.19
N ALA A 193 10.06 -19.82 -37.93
CA ALA A 193 8.70 -19.85 -37.39
C ALA A 193 8.43 -21.16 -36.63
N GLU A 194 8.84 -22.31 -37.20
CA GLU A 194 8.76 -23.61 -36.55
C GLU A 194 9.56 -23.68 -35.23
N GLU A 195 10.85 -23.29 -35.25
CA GLU A 195 11.74 -23.34 -34.07
C GLU A 195 11.35 -22.35 -32.98
N CYS A 196 10.78 -21.20 -33.35
CA CYS A 196 10.34 -20.17 -32.42
C CYS A 196 8.87 -20.35 -31.99
N GLN A 197 8.14 -21.31 -32.58
CA GLN A 197 6.72 -21.59 -32.34
C GLN A 197 5.82 -20.36 -32.54
N VAL A 198 6.13 -19.56 -33.54
CA VAL A 198 5.37 -18.37 -33.95
C VAL A 198 4.95 -18.50 -35.41
N ASP A 199 4.07 -17.62 -35.87
CA ASP A 199 3.67 -17.63 -37.27
C ASP A 199 4.71 -16.96 -38.17
N ILE A 200 4.66 -17.27 -39.47
CA ILE A 200 5.58 -16.70 -40.46
C ILE A 200 5.45 -15.16 -40.52
N PRO A 201 4.25 -14.55 -40.51
CA PRO A 201 4.10 -13.10 -40.46
C PRO A 201 4.84 -12.41 -39.30
N GLU A 202 4.78 -12.97 -38.09
CA GLU A 202 5.45 -12.42 -36.91
C GLU A 202 6.97 -12.50 -37.04
N VAL A 203 7.50 -13.58 -37.63
CA VAL A 203 8.92 -13.67 -38.01
C VAL A 203 9.28 -12.62 -39.06
N GLU A 204 8.43 -12.38 -40.04
CA GLU A 204 8.68 -11.36 -41.07
C GLU A 204 8.73 -9.95 -40.48
N GLU A 205 7.82 -9.62 -39.57
CA GLU A 205 7.77 -8.32 -38.90
C GLU A 205 9.03 -8.11 -38.04
N ILE A 206 9.42 -9.10 -37.25
CA ILE A 206 10.66 -9.10 -36.45
C ILE A 206 11.90 -8.92 -37.33
N LEU A 207 11.97 -9.62 -38.47
CA LEU A 207 13.12 -9.53 -39.37
C LEU A 207 13.18 -8.20 -40.11
N LYS A 208 12.04 -7.57 -40.38
CA LYS A 208 11.95 -6.26 -41.03
C LYS A 208 12.49 -5.15 -40.14
N GLU A 209 12.21 -5.20 -38.84
CA GLU A 209 12.81 -4.28 -37.86
C GLU A 209 14.35 -4.35 -37.80
N ILE A 210 14.96 -5.46 -38.24
CA ILE A 210 16.42 -5.62 -38.34
C ILE A 210 16.98 -4.95 -39.59
N GLU A 211 16.26 -5.02 -40.72
CA GLU A 211 16.70 -4.41 -41.99
C GLU A 211 16.64 -2.87 -41.92
N ASP A 212 15.79 -2.33 -41.06
CA ASP A 212 15.65 -0.89 -40.80
C ASP A 212 16.63 -0.33 -39.73
N LEU A 213 17.50 -1.17 -39.14
CA LEU A 213 18.54 -0.83 -38.14
C LEU A 213 19.96 -0.83 -38.72
#